data_AF-A0A7L4WFC5-F1
#
_entry.id   AF-A0A7L4WFC5-F1
#
_cell.length_a   1.000
_cell.length_b   1.000
_cell.length_c   1.000
_cell.angle_alpha   90.00
_cell.angle_beta   90.00
_cell.angle_gamma   90.00
#
_symmetry.space_group_name_H-M   'P 1'
#
loop_
_entity.id
_entity.type
_entity.pdbx_description
1 polymer ?
#
loop_
_entity_poly.entity_id
_entity_poly.type
_entity_poly.pdbx_seq_one_letter_code
_entity_poly.pdbx_strand_id
1 'polypeptide(L)'
;MTTIQISTRVDDQIKDMAQKVFERQGLDISTALKMFITKTAYEQEVPLSLKNSETTTPYPSDWFNDERISNRKKITDLAFKNSQVQKLDLSKKEDIKEFFND
;
A
#
# COMPACT_ATOMS: atom_id res chain seq x y z
N MET A 1 -1.53 28.98 18.53
CA MET A 1 -1.18 28.41 17.21
C MET A 1 -2.02 29.15 16.19
N THR A 2 -1.38 29.89 15.28
CA THR A 2 -2.10 30.73 14.30
C THR A 2 -2.69 29.83 13.21
N THR A 3 -4.00 29.88 13.01
CA THR A 3 -4.67 29.17 11.92
C THR A 3 -4.54 29.95 10.62
N ILE A 4 -4.00 29.30 9.58
CA ILE A 4 -3.85 29.87 8.23
C ILE A 4 -4.85 29.14 7.33
N GLN A 5 -5.66 29.91 6.60
CA GLN A 5 -6.58 29.34 5.61
C GLN A 5 -5.85 29.17 4.27
N ILE A 6 -5.95 27.97 3.69
CA ILE A 6 -5.35 27.63 2.39
C ILE A 6 -6.49 27.39 1.40
N SER A 7 -6.50 28.12 0.29
CA SER A 7 -7.45 27.94 -0.81
C SER A 7 -6.73 27.50 -2.07
N THR A 8 -7.16 26.38 -2.66
CA THR A 8 -6.56 25.82 -3.87
C THR A 8 -7.66 25.47 -4.87
N ARG A 9 -7.39 25.71 -6.17
CA ARG A 9 -8.27 25.26 -7.26
C ARG A 9 -7.90 23.83 -7.63
N VAL A 10 -8.89 22.95 -7.66
CA VAL A 10 -8.76 21.55 -8.05
C VAL A 10 -9.96 21.23 -8.93
N ASP A 11 -9.77 20.32 -9.88
CA ASP A 11 -10.88 19.78 -10.66
C ASP A 11 -11.87 19.02 -9.75
N ASP A 12 -13.16 19.22 -9.98
CA ASP A 12 -14.22 18.66 -9.13
C ASP A 12 -14.19 17.13 -9.12
N GLN A 13 -13.91 16.48 -10.26
CA GLN A 13 -13.84 15.01 -10.32
C GLN A 13 -12.64 14.48 -9.53
N ILE A 14 -11.49 15.17 -9.63
CA ILE A 14 -10.27 14.81 -8.90
C ILE A 14 -10.48 14.94 -7.39
N LYS A 15 -11.14 16.01 -6.95
CA LYS A 15 -11.48 16.23 -5.54
C LYS A 15 -12.33 15.09 -4.98
N ASP A 16 -13.40 14.71 -5.69
CA ASP A 16 -14.30 13.64 -5.25
C ASP A 16 -13.60 12.27 -5.21
N MET A 17 -12.72 12.00 -6.18
CA MET A 17 -11.92 10.77 -6.18
C MET A 17 -10.93 10.74 -5.02
N ALA A 18 -10.21 11.84 -4.78
CA ALA A 18 -9.27 11.96 -3.67
C ALA A 18 -9.98 11.80 -2.32
N GLN A 19 -11.16 12.40 -2.15
CA GLN A 19 -11.96 12.28 -0.94
C GLN A 19 -12.28 10.81 -0.62
N LYS A 20 -12.76 10.05 -1.60
CA LYS A 20 -13.08 8.62 -1.42
C LYS A 20 -11.85 7.80 -1.03
N VAL A 21 -10.66 8.14 -1.54
CA VAL A 21 -9.42 7.43 -1.20
C VAL A 21 -9.02 7.72 0.24
N PHE A 22 -9.07 8.98 0.68
CA PHE A 22 -8.72 9.34 2.05
C PHE A 22 -9.73 8.80 3.06
N GLU A 23 -11.04 8.85 2.76
CA GLU A 23 -12.09 8.29 3.61
C GLU A 23 -11.92 6.79 3.84
N ARG A 24 -11.54 6.03 2.80
CA ARG A 24 -11.20 4.60 2.93
C ARG A 24 -10.03 4.33 3.88
N GLN A 25 -9.17 5.32 4.09
CA GLN A 25 -8.04 5.26 5.01
C GLN A 25 -8.35 5.92 6.37
N GLY A 26 -9.59 6.39 6.59
CA GLY A 26 -9.99 7.09 7.80
C GLY A 26 -9.41 8.51 7.91
N LEU A 27 -9.07 9.14 6.78
CA LEU A 27 -8.45 10.46 6.71
C LEU A 27 -9.38 11.45 6.02
N ASP A 28 -9.37 12.69 6.50
CA ASP A 28 -9.97 13.83 5.82
C ASP A 28 -8.95 14.52 4.89
N ILE A 29 -9.43 15.17 3.83
CA ILE A 29 -8.61 15.95 2.89
C ILE A 29 -7.78 17.00 3.62
N SER A 30 -8.35 17.69 4.61
CA SER A 30 -7.63 18.73 5.36
C SER A 30 -6.44 18.15 6.12
N THR A 31 -6.62 16.97 6.71
CA THR A 31 -5.58 16.22 7.42
C THR A 31 -4.50 15.75 6.46
N ALA A 32 -4.88 15.23 5.29
CA ALA A 32 -3.93 14.84 4.24
C ALA A 32 -3.09 16.03 3.75
N LEU A 33 -3.71 17.19 3.51
CA LEU A 33 -3.01 18.40 3.11
C LEU A 33 -2.05 18.91 4.20
N LYS A 34 -2.46 18.86 5.47
CA LYS A 34 -1.61 19.21 6.60
C LYS A 34 -0.38 18.30 6.68
N MET A 35 -0.57 16.99 6.52
CA MET A 35 0.53 16.02 6.49
C MET A 35 1.48 16.28 5.33
N PHE A 36 0.95 16.57 4.14
CA PHE A 36 1.74 16.91 2.97
C PHE A 36 2.65 18.13 3.21
N ILE A 37 2.08 19.25 3.68
CA ILE A 37 2.84 20.48 3.95
C ILE A 37 3.86 20.26 5.05
N THR A 38 3.47 19.54 6.11
CA THR A 38 4.35 19.23 7.25
C THR A 38 5.54 18.41 6.77
N LYS A 39 5.30 17.32 6.04
CA LYS A 39 6.35 16.48 5.48
C LYS A 39 7.28 17.28 4.55
N THR A 40 6.72 18.10 3.67
CA THR A 40 7.49 18.98 2.77
C THR A 40 8.40 19.93 3.56
N ALA A 41 7.91 20.52 4.65
CA ALA A 41 8.68 21.45 5.47
C ALA A 41 9.80 20.74 6.25
N TYR A 42 9.54 19.53 6.77
CA TYR A 42 10.51 18.75 7.52
C TYR A 42 11.61 18.16 6.64
N GLU A 43 11.24 17.57 5.51
CA GLU A 43 12.17 16.87 4.60
C GLU A 43 12.83 17.82 3.60
N GLN A 44 12.36 19.07 3.49
CA GLN A 44 12.82 20.07 2.51
C GLN A 44 12.72 19.58 1.05
N GLU A 45 11.88 18.58 0.80
CA GLU A 45 11.63 17.98 -0.50
C GLU A 45 10.12 17.83 -0.71
N VAL A 46 9.68 17.86 -1.96
CA VAL A 46 8.28 17.54 -2.30
C VAL A 46 8.06 16.05 -2.05
N PRO A 47 7.11 15.64 -1.20
CA PRO A 47 6.91 14.25 -0.80
C PRO A 47 6.12 13.46 -1.86
N LEU A 48 6.55 13.56 -3.11
CA LEU A 48 6.05 12.83 -4.27
C LEU A 48 7.25 12.10 -4.88
N SER A 49 7.16 10.78 -5.03
CA SER A 49 8.13 10.08 -5.86
C SER A 49 7.88 10.45 -7.32
N LEU A 50 8.71 11.33 -7.85
CA LEU A 50 8.82 11.58 -9.28
C LEU A 50 9.44 10.34 -9.92
N LYS A 51 8.61 9.34 -10.24
CA LYS A 51 9.06 8.18 -11.02
C LYS A 51 9.25 8.64 -12.46
N ASN A 52 10.46 9.01 -12.83
CA ASN A 52 10.84 9.02 -14.24
C ASN A 52 10.68 7.58 -14.76
N SER A 53 9.94 7.41 -15.85
CA SER A 53 9.68 6.09 -16.47
C SER A 53 10.95 5.32 -16.84
N GLU A 54 12.11 5.99 -16.83
CA GLU A 54 13.41 5.43 -17.18
C GLU A 54 14.06 4.58 -16.05
N THR A 55 13.66 4.77 -14.78
CA THR A 55 14.25 4.04 -13.63
C THR A 55 13.34 2.96 -13.05
N THR A 56 12.13 2.81 -13.58
CA THR A 56 11.29 1.65 -13.25
C THR A 56 11.81 0.50 -14.08
N THR A 57 12.53 -0.45 -13.46
CA THR A 57 12.79 -1.74 -14.10
C THR A 57 11.42 -2.33 -14.48
N PRO A 58 11.11 -2.43 -15.78
CA PRO A 58 9.86 -3.06 -16.19
C PRO A 58 9.88 -4.47 -15.63
N TYR A 59 8.71 -5.00 -15.25
CA TYR A 59 8.61 -6.44 -15.11
C TYR A 59 9.16 -7.07 -16.40
N PRO A 60 9.93 -8.17 -16.30
CA PRO A 60 10.30 -8.94 -17.48
C PRO A 60 9.08 -9.12 -18.38
N SER A 61 9.26 -9.00 -19.69
CA SER A 61 8.14 -9.03 -20.65
C SER A 61 7.30 -10.30 -20.56
N ASP A 62 7.88 -11.37 -20.02
CA ASP A 62 7.28 -12.68 -19.80
C ASP A 62 6.66 -12.85 -18.39
N TRP A 63 6.69 -11.83 -17.53
CA TRP A 63 6.23 -11.92 -16.14
C TRP A 63 4.76 -12.28 -16.00
N PHE A 64 3.94 -11.87 -16.96
CA PHE A 64 2.51 -12.14 -17.04
C PHE A 64 2.15 -13.22 -18.07
N ASN A 65 3.09 -14.06 -18.50
CA ASN A 65 2.80 -15.19 -19.38
C ASN A 65 1.76 -16.13 -18.70
N ASP A 66 0.73 -16.53 -19.46
CA ASP A 66 -0.32 -17.45 -19.04
C ASP A 66 0.25 -18.74 -18.43
N GLU A 67 1.37 -19.24 -18.97
CA GLU A 67 2.05 -20.41 -18.45
C GLU A 67 2.52 -20.19 -16.99
N ARG A 68 3.15 -19.05 -16.70
CA ARG A 68 3.62 -18.70 -15.35
C ARG A 68 2.45 -18.50 -14.37
N ILE A 69 1.37 -17.88 -14.83
CA ILE A 69 0.14 -17.71 -14.05
C ILE A 69 -0.44 -19.08 -13.69
N SER A 70 -0.49 -19.99 -14.68
CA SER A 70 -0.97 -21.36 -14.48
C SER A 70 -0.08 -22.16 -13.51
N ASN A 71 1.24 -22.01 -13.63
CA ASN A 71 2.20 -22.70 -12.78
C ASN A 71 2.14 -22.18 -11.35
N ARG A 72 2.00 -20.86 -11.14
CA ARG A 72 1.78 -20.28 -9.82
C ARG A 72 0.53 -20.87 -9.16
N LYS A 73 -0.58 -20.95 -9.90
CA LYS A 73 -1.83 -21.54 -9.40
C LYS A 73 -1.63 -23.01 -8.98
N LYS A 74 -0.97 -23.82 -9.82
CA LYS A 74 -0.65 -25.22 -9.49
C LYS A 74 0.22 -25.35 -8.24
N ILE A 75 1.24 -24.49 -8.09
CA ILE A 75 2.11 -24.49 -6.90
C ILE A 75 1.30 -24.15 -5.65
N THR A 76 0.44 -23.13 -5.72
CA THR A 76 -0.45 -22.76 -4.62
C THR A 76 -1.38 -23.91 -4.23
N ASP A 77 -2.03 -24.55 -5.21
CA ASP A 77 -2.93 -25.68 -4.97
C ASP A 77 -2.18 -26.88 -4.38
N LEU A 78 -0.96 -27.17 -4.86
CA LEU A 78 -0.11 -28.22 -4.34
C LEU A 78 0.37 -27.94 -2.91
N ALA A 79 0.70 -26.69 -2.61
CA ALA A 79 1.08 -26.26 -1.28
C ALA A 79 -0.09 -26.43 -0.29
N PHE A 80 -1.31 -26.04 -0.66
CA PHE A 80 -2.48 -26.27 0.20
C PHE A 80 -2.82 -27.75 0.39
N LYS A 81 -2.61 -28.58 -0.63
CA LYS A 81 -2.90 -30.02 -0.55
C LYS A 81 -1.89 -30.79 0.31
N ASN A 82 -0.61 -30.43 0.20
CA ASN A 82 0.48 -31.19 0.83
C ASN A 82 0.99 -30.58 2.13
N SER A 83 0.68 -29.30 2.41
CA SER A 83 1.07 -28.67 3.67
C SER A 83 0.12 -29.10 4.80
N GLN A 84 0.68 -29.43 5.96
CA GLN A 84 -0.10 -29.51 7.18
C GLN A 84 -0.52 -28.08 7.54
N VAL A 85 -1.79 -27.75 7.27
CA VAL A 85 -2.36 -26.45 7.65
C VAL A 85 -2.40 -26.37 9.18
N GLN A 86 -1.41 -25.69 9.77
CA GLN A 86 -1.46 -25.35 11.19
C GLN A 86 -2.45 -24.21 11.37
N LYS A 87 -3.53 -24.47 12.11
CA LYS A 87 -4.46 -23.42 12.53
C LYS A 87 -3.85 -22.72 13.75
N LEU A 88 -3.08 -21.68 13.50
CA LEU A 88 -2.53 -20.82 14.55
C LEU A 88 -3.53 -19.70 14.86
N ASP A 89 -3.88 -19.55 16.14
CA ASP A 89 -4.62 -18.41 16.67
C ASP A 89 -3.61 -17.40 17.23
N LEU A 90 -3.29 -16.39 16.43
CA LEU A 90 -2.32 -15.33 16.77
C LEU A 90 -2.75 -14.46 17.97
N SER A 91 -3.93 -14.69 18.55
CA SER A 91 -4.35 -14.07 19.80
C SER A 91 -3.75 -14.76 21.04
N LYS A 92 -3.28 -16.01 20.89
CA LYS A 92 -2.68 -16.82 21.95
C LYS A 92 -1.16 -16.67 21.92
N LYS A 93 -0.57 -16.49 23.10
CA LYS A 93 0.89 -16.34 23.24
C LYS A 93 1.64 -17.62 22.91
N GLU A 94 1.03 -18.79 23.08
CA GLU A 94 1.66 -20.06 22.71
C GLU A 94 1.83 -20.19 21.18
N ASP A 95 0.77 -19.91 20.42
CA ASP A 95 0.75 -20.00 18.95
C ASP A 95 1.70 -18.98 18.30
N ILE A 96 1.90 -17.81 18.93
CA ILE A 96 2.91 -16.82 18.51
C ILE A 96 4.31 -17.42 18.65
N LYS A 97 4.63 -18.07 19.78
CA LYS A 97 5.96 -18.68 20.00
C LYS A 97 6.22 -19.84 19.03
N GLU A 98 5.21 -20.68 18.81
CA GLU A 98 5.29 -21.78 17.85
C GLU A 98 5.51 -21.28 16.42
N PHE A 99 4.91 -20.15 16.04
CA PHE A 99 5.14 -19.52 14.74
C PHE A 99 6.56 -18.95 14.58
N PHE A 100 7.12 -18.36 15.63
CA PHE A 100 8.44 -17.72 15.59
C PHE A 100 9.61 -18.66 15.91
N ASN A 101 9.35 -19.93 16.25
CA ASN A 101 10.37 -20.91 16.68
C ASN A 101 11.31 -20.36 17.79
N ASP A 102 10.73 -19.62 18.74
CA ASP A 102 11.41 -18.97 19.88
C ASP A 102 11.08 -19.64 21.23
#